data_AF-A0A1F2T651-F1
#
_entry.id   AF-A0A1F2T651-F1
#
_cell.length_a   1.000
_cell.length_b   1.000
_cell.length_c   1.000
_cell.angle_alpha   90.00
_cell.angle_beta   90.00
_cell.angle_gamma   90.00
#
_symmetry.space_group_name_H-M   'P 1'
#
loop_
_entity.id
_entity.type
_entity.pdbx_description
1 polymer ?
#
loop_
_entity_poly.entity_id
_entity_poly.type
_entity_poly.pdbx_seq_one_letter_code
_entity_poly.pdbx_strand_id
1 'polypeptide(L)' 'MASTFARRLLHLAPIIGALVLLLADARPAQAVMCFQDLDTCYYRAALADGYWGMWIMGLDCELTFVDCTRRAIIGR' A
#
# COMPACT_ATOMS: atom_id res chain seq x y z
N MET A 1 -39.02 16.99 5.58
CA MET A 1 -38.38 15.79 5.00
C MET A 1 -36.84 15.80 5.05
N ALA A 2 -36.17 16.96 5.15
CA ALA A 2 -34.70 17.04 5.24
C ALA A 2 -34.09 16.47 6.55
N SER A 3 -34.79 16.54 7.68
CA SER A 3 -34.24 16.15 8.99
C SER A 3 -34.03 14.64 9.16
N THR A 4 -34.89 13.81 8.58
CA THR A 4 -34.78 12.34 8.65
C THR A 4 -33.62 11.81 7.80
N PHE A 5 -33.38 12.49 6.66
CA PHE A 5 -32.29 12.15 5.74
C PHE A 5 -30.93 12.51 6.33
N ALA A 6 -30.83 13.68 6.98
CA ALA A 6 -29.62 14.12 7.69
C ALA A 6 -29.21 13.16 8.82
N ARG A 7 -30.19 12.63 9.57
CA ARG A 7 -29.93 11.63 10.62
C ARG A 7 -29.42 10.30 10.08
N ARG A 8 -29.96 9.83 8.95
CA ARG A 8 -29.49 8.59 8.30
C ARG A 8 -28.07 8.72 7.75
N LEU A 9 -27.73 9.87 7.17
CA LEU A 9 -26.37 10.16 6.70
C LEU A 9 -25.34 10.18 7.84
N LEU A 10 -25.70 10.77 8.99
CA LEU A 10 -24.85 10.76 10.19
C LEU A 10 -24.57 9.35 10.72
N HIS A 11 -25.52 8.43 10.59
CA HIS A 11 -25.31 7.02 10.98
C HIS A 11 -24.47 6.22 9.99
N LEU A 12 -24.45 6.62 8.71
CA LEU A 12 -23.62 5.97 7.68
C LEU A 12 -22.18 6.51 7.66
N ALA A 13 -21.95 7.73 8.16
CA ALA A 13 -20.64 8.34 8.25
C ALA A 13 -19.55 7.45 8.89
N PRO A 14 -19.77 6.77 10.04
CA PRO A 14 -18.76 5.87 10.61
C PRO A 14 -18.51 4.63 9.75
N ILE A 15 -19.54 4.12 9.07
CA ILE A 15 -19.44 2.93 8.20
C ILE A 15 -18.65 3.28 6.93
N ILE A 16 -18.93 4.43 6.34
CA ILE A 16 -18.20 4.95 5.18
C ILE A 16 -16.76 5.30 5.58
N GLY A 17 -16.54 5.92 6.75
CA GLY A 17 -15.21 6.19 7.26
C GLY A 17 -14.38 4.92 7.47
N ALA A 18 -15.00 3.86 8.00
CA ALA A 18 -14.34 2.57 8.14
C ALA A 18 -14.01 1.92 6.79
N LEU A 19 -14.91 2.00 5.80
CA LEU A 19 -14.67 1.51 4.43
C LEU A 19 -13.54 2.26 3.74
N VAL A 20 -13.47 3.58 3.92
CA VAL A 20 -12.39 4.41 3.36
C VAL A 20 -11.05 4.06 4.00
N LEU A 21 -11.00 3.82 5.33
CA LEU A 21 -9.80 3.33 6.00
C LEU A 21 -9.38 1.94 5.52
N LEU A 22 -10.34 1.04 5.29
CA LEU A 22 -10.09 -0.30 4.75
C LEU A 22 -9.57 -0.28 3.31
N LEU A 23 -10.01 0.69 2.50
CA LEU A 23 -9.54 0.87 1.13
C LEU A 23 -8.23 1.64 1.03
N ALA A 24 -7.86 2.41 2.06
CA ALA A 24 -6.61 3.16 2.08
C ALA A 24 -5.36 2.26 2.08
N ASP A 25 -5.50 1.00 2.52
CA ASP A 25 -4.45 -0.02 2.49
C ASP A 25 -4.71 -1.10 1.41
N ALA A 26 -5.61 -0.83 0.45
CA ALA A 26 -5.99 -1.79 -0.58
C ALA A 26 -4.87 -1.93 -1.62
N ARG A 27 -3.92 -2.81 -1.32
CA ARG A 27 -2.96 -3.35 -2.27
C ARG A 27 -3.73 -4.12 -3.36
N PRO A 28 -3.56 -3.81 -4.66
CA PRO A 28 -4.30 -4.51 -5.70
C PRO A 28 -3.92 -5.99 -5.70
N ALA A 29 -4.92 -6.88 -5.78
CA ALA A 29 -4.72 -8.34 -5.65
C ALA A 29 -3.67 -8.89 -6.64
N GLN A 30 -3.61 -8.30 -7.83
CA GLN A 30 -2.62 -8.60 -8.86
C GLN A 30 -1.16 -8.29 -8.47
N ALA A 31 -0.93 -7.40 -7.51
CA ALA A 31 0.40 -6.95 -7.10
C ALA A 31 0.88 -7.53 -5.76
N VAL A 32 0.14 -8.49 -5.17
CA VAL A 32 0.45 -9.08 -3.85
C VAL A 32 1.89 -9.61 -3.77
N MET A 33 2.37 -10.28 -4.82
CA MET A 33 3.74 -10.80 -4.89
C MET A 33 4.79 -9.69 -4.79
N CYS A 34 4.56 -8.54 -5.42
CA CYS A 34 5.49 -7.41 -5.39
C CYS A 34 5.73 -6.91 -3.96
N PHE A 35 4.70 -6.91 -3.12
CA PHE A 35 4.82 -6.48 -1.74
C PHE A 35 5.55 -7.48 -0.85
N GLN A 36 5.43 -8.78 -1.14
CA GLN A 36 6.17 -9.82 -0.43
C GLN A 36 7.66 -9.80 -0.79
N ASP A 37 7.95 -9.53 -2.07
CA ASP A 37 9.33 -9.32 -2.54
C ASP A 37 9.94 -8.05 -1.95
N LEU A 38 9.15 -6.97 -1.81
CA LEU A 38 9.59 -5.73 -1.17
C LEU A 38 10.01 -5.95 0.28
N ASP A 39 9.19 -6.65 1.07
CA ASP A 39 9.50 -6.96 2.48
C ASP A 39 10.79 -7.80 2.59
N THR A 40 10.90 -8.84 1.75
CA THR A 40 12.10 -9.69 1.71
C THR A 40 13.35 -8.89 1.29
N CYS A 41 13.19 -7.94 0.36
CA CYS A 41 14.27 -7.08 -0.08
C CYS A 41 14.71 -6.12 1.03
N TYR A 42 13.76 -5.49 1.74
CA TYR A 42 14.07 -4.66 2.88
C TYR A 42 14.76 -5.41 4.01
N TYR A 43 14.34 -6.64 4.29
CA TYR A 43 15.02 -7.49 5.26
C TYR A 43 16.49 -7.69 4.90
N ARG A 44 16.81 -7.89 3.62
CA ARG A 44 18.19 -8.01 3.15
C ARG A 44 18.94 -6.68 3.18
N ALA A 45 18.28 -5.58 2.80
CA ALA A 45 18.86 -4.25 2.86
C ALA A 45 19.24 -3.85 4.29
N ALA A 46 18.45 -4.24 5.29
CA ALA A 46 18.74 -4.03 6.70
C ALA A 46 19.97 -4.80 7.20
N LEU A 47 20.38 -5.87 6.50
CA LEU A 47 21.59 -6.63 6.78
C LEU A 47 22.82 -6.08 6.04
N ALA A 48 22.66 -5.04 5.22
CA ALA A 48 23.78 -4.42 4.51
C ALA A 48 24.68 -3.64 5.47
N ASP A 49 25.99 -3.79 5.28
CA ASP A 49 26.96 -3.09 6.11
C ASP A 49 27.00 -1.59 5.80
N GLY A 50 26.81 -0.80 6.85
CA GLY A 50 26.91 0.65 6.79
C GLY A 50 25.62 1.35 6.37
N TYR A 51 25.44 2.55 6.92
CA TYR A 51 24.24 3.37 6.73
C TYR A 51 23.93 3.61 5.24
N TRP A 52 24.95 3.94 4.45
CA TRP A 52 24.77 4.20 3.01
C TRP A 52 24.47 2.94 2.20
N GLY A 53 25.04 1.79 2.59
CA GLY A 53 24.76 0.50 1.94
C GLY A 53 23.29 0.11 2.13
N MET A 54 22.81 0.21 3.37
CA MET A 54 21.40 -0.04 3.71
C MET A 54 20.45 0.89 2.93
N TRP A 55 20.76 2.19 2.86
CA TRP A 55 19.93 3.16 2.14
C TRP A 55 19.89 2.92 0.64
N ILE A 56 21.02 2.62 0.01
CA ILE A 56 21.09 2.35 -1.44
C ILE A 56 20.32 1.07 -1.77
N MET A 57 20.49 0.00 -0.97
CA MET A 57 19.74 -1.23 -1.17
C MET A 57 18.24 -1.02 -0.94
N GLY A 58 17.85 -0.23 0.06
CA GLY A 58 16.45 0.12 0.29
C GLY A 58 15.82 0.87 -0.89
N LEU A 59 16.54 1.80 -1.50
CA LEU A 59 16.10 2.48 -2.71
C LEU A 59 15.93 1.52 -3.90
N ASP A 60 16.82 0.55 -4.05
CA ASP A 60 16.73 -0.47 -5.11
C ASP A 60 15.52 -1.39 -4.92
N CYS A 61 15.19 -1.73 -3.67
CA CYS A 61 13.98 -2.46 -3.33
C CYS A 61 12.70 -1.71 -3.76
N GLU A 62 12.64 -0.40 -3.51
CA GLU A 62 11.51 0.43 -3.91
C GLU A 62 11.38 0.55 -5.43
N LEU A 63 12.49 0.73 -6.14
CA LEU A 63 12.49 0.78 -7.61
C LEU A 63 11.95 -0.52 -8.22
N THR A 64 12.39 -1.66 -7.68
CA THR A 64 11.92 -2.99 -8.11
C THR A 64 10.44 -3.18 -7.82
N PHE A 65 9.98 -2.75 -6.65
CA PHE A 65 8.58 -2.80 -6.28
C PHE A 65 7.70 -1.94 -7.19
N VAL A 66 8.13 -0.74 -7.53
CA VAL A 66 7.40 0.15 -8.45
C VAL A 66 7.28 -0.48 -9.85
N ASP A 67 8.34 -1.08 -10.38
CA ASP A 67 8.28 -1.75 -11.69
C ASP A 67 7.40 -3.02 -11.65
N CYS A 68 7.50 -3.80 -10.58
CA CYS A 68 6.64 -4.97 -10.37
C CYS A 68 5.16 -4.57 -10.29
N THR A 69 4.82 -3.58 -9.46
CA THR A 69 3.43 -3.12 -9.31
C THR A 69 2.90 -2.50 -10.58
N ARG A 70 3.71 -1.73 -11.31
CA ARG A 70 3.38 -1.20 -12.65
C ARG A 70 2.99 -2.32 -13.60
N ARG A 71 3.82 -3.38 -13.70
CA ARG A 71 3.52 -4.53 -14.57
C ARG A 71 2.29 -5.29 -14.10
N ALA A 72 2.15 -5.50 -12.81
CA ALA A 72 1.02 -6.22 -12.23
C ALA A 72 -0.32 -5.49 -12.44
N ILE A 73 -0.34 -4.16 -12.41
CA ILE A 73 -1.57 -3.37 -12.48
C ILE A 73 -1.90 -2.94 -13.91
N ILE A 74 -0.89 -2.52 -14.68
CA ILE A 74 -1.05 -1.88 -15.99
C ILE A 74 -0.72 -2.87 -17.12
N GLY A 75 -0.04 -3.98 -16.82
CA GLY A 75 0.28 -5.04 -17.77
C GLY A 75 1.48 -4.75 -18.68
N ARG A 76 2.19 -3.61 -18.51
CA ARG A 76 3.36 -3.19 -19.31
C ARG A 76 4.28 -2.24 -18.53
#